data_AF-A0A432YKM9-F1
#
_entry.id   AF-A0A432YKM9-F1
#
_cell.length_a   1.000
_cell.length_b   1.000
_cell.length_c   1.000
_cell.angle_alpha   90.00
_cell.angle_beta   90.00
_cell.angle_gamma   90.00
#
_symmetry.space_group_name_H-M   'P 1'
#
loop_
_entity.id
_entity.type
_entity.pdbx_description
1 polymer ?
#
loop_
_entity_poly.entity_id
_entity_poly.type
_entity_poly.pdbx_seq_one_letter_code
_entity_poly.pdbx_strand_id
1 'polypeptide(L)'
;MKLYSALILSILLNQTVNAANLHELAVDAITMPAHRISMQQCGVMAPVTLYLPMAHEQQVLNNLSQWHRHPLAQFVNCFSVQTYQSEQLQCELTGSRQRMSCEWHADEDRANRVIVFVTHQQGLASSTSTQIILPVEASLSLLAHEIGHWLGLVDEYAMAPELARNFCLGRYEHDSANVVITDEKFMSEVQLQQFWRQLPWHFAVDDWRHLATEVDENRWRLGTRGSAIGLHPVATCDAVEGRYAWRPVANMTPMQYYDINQWPELYLELIAHSR
;
A
#
# COMPACT_ATOMS: atom_id res chain seq x y z
N MET A 1 -53.80 14.50 57.35
CA MET A 1 -53.32 15.85 57.00
C MET A 1 -53.22 15.90 55.48
N LYS A 2 -54.03 16.78 54.88
CA LYS A 2 -54.30 17.16 53.46
C LYS A 2 -53.41 16.51 52.37
N LEU A 3 -53.89 15.75 51.35
CA LEU A 3 -54.86 16.00 50.24
C LEU A 3 -54.52 17.17 49.29
N TYR A 4 -54.15 16.84 48.05
CA TYR A 4 -54.43 17.49 46.74
C TYR A 4 -54.07 16.41 45.67
N SER A 5 -54.90 15.80 44.82
CA SER A 5 -56.16 16.07 44.10
C SER A 5 -56.10 17.07 42.94
N ALA A 6 -56.11 16.53 41.70
CA ALA A 6 -56.69 17.01 40.42
C ALA A 6 -56.18 16.05 39.30
N LEU A 7 -56.92 15.15 38.60
CA LEU A 7 -58.13 15.28 37.74
C LEU A 7 -58.00 16.50 36.80
N ILE A 8 -58.12 16.49 35.46
CA ILE A 8 -58.98 15.85 34.43
C ILE A 8 -58.24 16.17 33.09
N LEU A 9 -58.24 15.42 31.97
CA LEU A 9 -59.31 15.33 30.97
C LEU A 9 -58.77 14.70 29.67
N SER A 10 -59.44 13.64 29.23
CA SER A 10 -59.32 13.05 27.90
C SER A 10 -60.00 13.97 26.88
N ILE A 11 -59.31 14.34 25.80
CA ILE A 11 -59.94 14.82 24.57
C ILE A 11 -59.43 13.98 23.41
N LEU A 12 -60.32 13.12 22.92
CA LEU A 12 -60.31 12.55 21.58
C LEU A 12 -60.65 13.66 20.59
N LEU A 13 -59.79 13.90 19.61
CA LEU A 13 -60.15 14.57 18.37
C LEU A 13 -59.62 13.75 17.20
N ASN A 14 -60.57 13.06 16.56
CA ASN A 14 -60.45 12.49 15.23
C ASN A 14 -60.02 13.56 14.24
N GLN A 15 -58.93 13.33 13.52
CA GLN A 15 -58.82 13.81 12.15
C GLN A 15 -58.43 12.64 11.24
N THR A 16 -59.38 12.32 10.38
CA THR A 16 -59.30 11.42 9.24
C THR A 16 -58.21 11.91 8.29
N VAL A 17 -57.14 11.13 8.12
CA VAL A 17 -56.22 11.31 6.99
C VAL A 17 -56.59 10.29 5.92
N ASN A 18 -56.99 10.83 4.78
CA ASN A 18 -57.49 10.14 3.60
C ASN A 18 -56.45 9.17 3.02
N ALA A 19 -56.86 7.95 2.68
CA ALA A 19 -56.05 6.88 2.12
C ALA A 19 -55.70 7.06 0.62
N ALA A 20 -55.40 8.28 0.19
CA ALA A 20 -55.09 8.61 -1.20
C ALA A 20 -53.60 8.94 -1.46
N ASN A 21 -52.76 9.03 -0.43
CA ASN A 21 -51.35 9.44 -0.57
C ASN A 21 -50.32 8.32 -0.28
N LEU A 22 -50.74 7.05 -0.20
CA LEU A 22 -49.83 5.93 0.11
C LEU A 22 -49.30 5.18 -1.13
N HIS A 23 -49.74 5.55 -2.34
CA HIS A 23 -49.23 4.96 -3.58
C HIS A 23 -48.17 5.79 -4.31
N GLU A 24 -47.97 7.05 -3.91
CA GLU A 24 -46.97 7.95 -4.53
C GLU A 24 -45.62 7.96 -3.78
N LEU A 25 -45.58 7.47 -2.54
CA LEU A 25 -44.35 7.34 -1.73
C LEU A 25 -43.64 5.99 -1.90
N ALA A 26 -44.18 5.09 -2.73
CA ALA A 26 -43.64 3.73 -2.92
C ALA A 26 -42.98 3.50 -4.29
N VAL A 27 -42.95 4.51 -5.18
CA VAL A 27 -42.39 4.37 -6.55
C VAL A 27 -41.00 5.01 -6.69
N ASP A 28 -40.56 5.84 -5.75
CA ASP A 28 -39.20 6.42 -5.75
C ASP A 28 -38.13 5.50 -5.12
N ALA A 29 -38.48 4.27 -4.73
CA ALA A 29 -37.56 3.30 -4.11
C ALA A 29 -36.88 2.36 -5.12
N ILE A 30 -37.00 2.58 -6.44
CA ILE A 30 -36.39 1.74 -7.48
C ILE A 30 -35.65 2.62 -8.48
N THR A 31 -34.53 3.18 -8.05
CA THR A 31 -33.35 3.50 -8.87
C THR A 31 -32.30 4.07 -7.92
N MET A 32 -31.62 3.19 -7.18
CA MET A 32 -30.34 3.56 -6.58
C MET A 32 -29.39 3.86 -7.74
N PRO A 33 -28.90 5.12 -7.90
CA PRO A 33 -27.76 5.34 -8.76
C PRO A 33 -26.61 4.54 -8.15
N ALA A 34 -25.82 3.86 -8.99
CA ALA A 34 -24.51 3.38 -8.60
C ALA A 34 -23.84 4.48 -7.77
N HIS A 35 -23.41 4.16 -6.55
CA HIS A 35 -22.71 5.10 -5.67
C HIS A 35 -21.53 5.67 -6.45
N ARG A 36 -21.72 6.83 -7.08
CA ARG A 36 -20.62 7.67 -7.52
C ARG A 36 -19.87 7.96 -6.23
N ILE A 37 -18.63 7.49 -6.15
CA ILE A 37 -17.69 7.98 -5.15
C ILE A 37 -17.78 9.50 -5.25
N SER A 38 -18.39 10.11 -4.22
CA SER A 38 -18.53 11.56 -4.12
C SER A 38 -17.16 12.16 -4.37
N MET A 39 -17.06 13.21 -5.20
CA MET A 39 -15.81 13.91 -5.47
C MET A 39 -15.18 14.30 -4.13
N GLN A 40 -14.30 13.46 -3.63
CA GLN A 40 -13.67 13.64 -2.34
C GLN A 40 -12.72 14.82 -2.54
N GLN A 41 -12.94 15.90 -1.81
CA GLN A 41 -11.94 16.97 -1.77
C GLN A 41 -10.70 16.38 -1.11
N CYS A 42 -9.67 16.12 -1.92
CA CYS A 42 -8.44 15.45 -1.49
C CYS A 42 -7.49 16.34 -0.69
N GLY A 43 -8.04 17.39 -0.06
CA GLY A 43 -7.26 18.46 0.53
C GLY A 43 -6.29 19.04 -0.48
N VAL A 44 -5.00 18.91 -0.19
CA VAL A 44 -3.88 19.41 -1.02
C VAL A 44 -3.25 18.33 -1.92
N MET A 45 -3.70 17.08 -1.86
CA MET A 45 -3.11 16.01 -2.67
C MET A 45 -3.83 15.86 -4.01
N ALA A 46 -3.07 15.69 -5.09
CA ALA A 46 -3.63 15.29 -6.38
C ALA A 46 -4.21 13.86 -6.27
N PRO A 47 -5.39 13.59 -6.88
CA PRO A 47 -5.95 12.25 -6.88
C PRO A 47 -5.09 11.26 -7.66
N VAL A 48 -4.98 10.06 -7.11
CA VAL A 48 -4.52 8.90 -7.86
C VAL A 48 -5.67 8.45 -8.75
N THR A 49 -5.46 8.37 -10.06
CA THR A 49 -6.50 7.92 -10.99
C THR A 49 -6.49 6.40 -11.10
N LEU A 50 -7.63 5.77 -10.80
CA LEU A 50 -7.89 4.36 -11.06
C LEU A 50 -8.47 4.20 -12.45
N TYR A 51 -7.76 3.52 -13.35
CA TYR A 51 -8.25 3.15 -14.68
C TYR A 51 -8.78 1.72 -14.66
N LEU A 52 -10.09 1.58 -14.87
CA LEU A 52 -10.80 0.31 -14.78
C LEU A 52 -11.29 -0.12 -16.17
N PRO A 53 -11.14 -1.39 -16.57
CA PRO A 53 -11.80 -1.87 -17.79
C PRO A 53 -13.30 -1.75 -17.59
N MET A 54 -14.03 -1.15 -18.56
CA MET A 54 -15.49 -0.94 -18.43
C MET A 54 -16.24 -2.23 -18.06
N ALA A 55 -15.83 -3.37 -18.61
CA ALA A 55 -16.46 -4.67 -18.34
C ALA A 55 -16.26 -5.19 -16.90
N HIS A 56 -15.28 -4.66 -16.17
CA HIS A 56 -14.90 -5.11 -14.83
C HIS A 56 -14.96 -4.01 -13.76
N GLU A 57 -15.51 -2.83 -14.08
CA GLU A 57 -15.59 -1.68 -13.17
C GLU A 57 -16.15 -2.08 -11.79
N GLN A 58 -17.35 -2.66 -11.77
CA GLN A 58 -18.01 -3.01 -10.52
C GLN A 58 -17.26 -4.09 -9.73
N GLN A 59 -16.64 -5.05 -10.42
CA GLN A 59 -15.82 -6.09 -9.78
C GLN A 59 -14.65 -5.45 -9.03
N VAL A 60 -13.89 -4.56 -9.70
CA VAL A 60 -12.74 -3.90 -9.10
C VAL A 60 -13.18 -3.00 -7.95
N LEU A 61 -14.21 -2.17 -8.14
CA LEU A 61 -14.72 -1.29 -7.06
C LEU A 61 -15.19 -2.08 -5.84
N ASN A 62 -15.82 -3.24 -6.04
CA ASN A 62 -16.19 -4.13 -4.94
C ASN A 62 -14.96 -4.67 -4.19
N ASN A 63 -13.94 -5.12 -4.91
CA ASN A 63 -12.68 -5.59 -4.33
C ASN A 63 -11.98 -4.47 -3.54
N LEU A 64 -12.04 -3.23 -4.02
CA LEU A 64 -11.43 -2.05 -3.40
C LEU A 64 -12.26 -1.45 -2.25
N SER A 65 -13.50 -1.91 -2.04
CA SER A 65 -14.43 -1.30 -1.07
C SER A 65 -13.89 -1.23 0.36
N GLN A 66 -12.98 -2.13 0.75
CA GLN A 66 -12.39 -2.17 2.09
C GLN A 66 -11.06 -1.41 2.20
N TRP A 67 -10.57 -0.79 1.11
CA TRP A 67 -9.29 -0.06 1.13
C TRP A 67 -9.24 0.98 2.24
N HIS A 68 -10.33 1.73 2.47
CA HIS A 68 -10.41 2.75 3.52
C HIS A 68 -10.09 2.26 4.95
N ARG A 69 -10.11 0.94 5.18
CA ARG A 69 -9.77 0.30 6.47
C ARG A 69 -8.34 -0.21 6.52
N HIS A 70 -7.65 -0.25 5.37
CA HIS A 70 -6.29 -0.73 5.28
C HIS A 70 -5.32 0.29 5.93
N PRO A 71 -4.28 -0.14 6.67
CA PRO A 71 -3.36 0.78 7.33
C PRO A 71 -2.71 1.80 6.39
N LEU A 72 -2.41 1.42 5.14
CA LEU A 72 -1.82 2.32 4.15
C LEU A 72 -2.80 3.37 3.59
N ALA A 73 -4.10 3.24 3.85
CA ALA A 73 -5.08 4.21 3.37
C ALA A 73 -4.84 5.59 3.98
N GLN A 74 -4.20 5.70 5.15
CA GLN A 74 -3.82 7.01 5.71
C GLN A 74 -2.83 7.78 4.82
N PHE A 75 -2.06 7.07 3.97
CA PHE A 75 -1.05 7.66 3.10
C PHE A 75 -1.51 7.82 1.64
N VAL A 76 -2.47 6.99 1.21
CA VAL A 76 -3.07 6.99 -0.13
C VAL A 76 -4.56 6.66 0.01
N ASN A 77 -5.44 7.67 0.05
CA ASN A 77 -6.91 7.46 0.13
C ASN A 77 -7.72 8.26 -0.89
N CYS A 78 -7.06 9.03 -1.73
CA CYS A 78 -7.72 9.92 -2.67
C CYS A 78 -7.66 9.29 -4.05
N PHE A 79 -8.79 8.71 -4.47
CA PHE A 79 -8.94 8.08 -5.77
C PHE A 79 -9.96 8.82 -6.63
N SER A 80 -9.62 9.02 -7.90
CA SER A 80 -10.58 9.28 -8.96
C SER A 80 -10.72 8.02 -9.79
N VAL A 81 -11.91 7.77 -10.36
CA VAL A 81 -12.16 6.58 -11.18
C VAL A 81 -12.39 7.02 -12.62
N GLN A 82 -11.69 6.37 -13.53
CA GLN A 82 -11.92 6.46 -14.97
C GLN A 82 -12.05 5.04 -15.54
N THR A 83 -12.86 4.90 -16.57
CA THR A 83 -13.05 3.62 -17.26
C THR A 83 -12.46 3.65 -18.66
N TYR A 84 -12.01 2.50 -19.16
CA TYR A 84 -11.47 2.38 -20.52
C TYR A 84 -11.95 1.10 -21.23
N GLN A 85 -11.89 1.11 -22.57
CA GLN A 85 -12.05 -0.06 -23.44
C GLN A 85 -10.68 -0.70 -23.69
N SER A 86 -10.61 -2.02 -23.77
CA SER A 86 -9.35 -2.75 -23.88
C SER A 86 -8.47 -2.31 -25.06
N GLU A 87 -9.06 -1.81 -26.14
CA GLU A 87 -8.39 -1.31 -27.35
C GLU A 87 -7.67 0.02 -27.14
N GLN A 88 -7.84 0.68 -25.98
CA GLN A 88 -7.15 1.94 -25.65
C GLN A 88 -5.79 1.72 -24.98
N LEU A 89 -5.50 0.48 -24.55
CA LEU A 89 -4.33 0.12 -23.78
C LEU A 89 -3.57 -1.02 -24.47
N GLN A 90 -2.28 -0.83 -24.70
CA GLN A 90 -1.38 -1.87 -25.18
C GLN A 90 -0.53 -2.35 -24.02
N CYS A 91 -0.52 -3.66 -23.78
CA CYS A 91 0.25 -4.27 -22.71
C CYS A 91 1.19 -5.35 -23.22
N GLU A 92 2.37 -5.42 -22.64
CA GLU A 92 3.40 -6.41 -22.93
C GLU A 92 4.03 -6.99 -21.66
N LEU A 93 4.71 -8.13 -21.80
CA LEU A 93 5.44 -8.77 -20.73
C LEU A 93 6.91 -8.39 -20.81
N THR A 94 7.43 -7.84 -19.72
CA THR A 94 8.78 -7.31 -19.64
C THR A 94 9.61 -8.05 -18.58
N GLY A 95 10.91 -8.14 -18.83
CA GLY A 95 11.87 -8.73 -17.91
C GLY A 95 11.77 -10.25 -17.72
N SER A 96 12.67 -10.78 -16.90
CA SER A 96 12.77 -12.23 -16.65
C SER A 96 11.57 -12.80 -15.88
N ARG A 97 10.86 -11.94 -15.13
CA ARG A 97 9.66 -12.30 -14.36
C ARG A 97 8.35 -12.07 -15.08
N GLN A 98 8.39 -11.64 -16.35
CA GLN A 98 7.18 -11.40 -17.15
C GLN A 98 6.22 -10.44 -16.43
N ARG A 99 6.78 -9.34 -15.91
CA ARG A 99 6.00 -8.26 -15.32
C ARG A 99 5.27 -7.53 -16.42
N MET A 100 4.02 -7.17 -16.17
CA MET A 100 3.21 -6.46 -17.12
C MET A 100 3.66 -5.00 -17.24
N SER A 101 3.71 -4.49 -18.46
CA SER A 101 3.90 -3.06 -18.77
C SER A 101 2.79 -2.65 -19.72
N CYS A 102 2.13 -1.53 -19.46
CA CYS A 102 0.98 -1.08 -20.23
C CYS A 102 1.08 0.39 -20.56
N GLU A 103 0.92 0.69 -21.85
CA GLU A 103 0.95 2.03 -22.41
C GLU A 103 -0.36 2.35 -23.11
N TRP A 104 -0.73 3.62 -23.10
CA TRP A 104 -1.94 4.10 -23.76
C TRP A 104 -1.65 4.39 -25.22
N HIS A 105 -2.59 4.08 -26.12
CA HIS A 105 -2.42 4.39 -27.53
C HIS A 105 -2.40 5.90 -27.84
N ALA A 106 -2.91 6.72 -26.93
CA ALA A 106 -2.82 8.17 -27.00
C ALA A 106 -1.90 8.68 -25.90
N ASP A 107 -1.01 9.61 -26.27
CA ASP A 107 -0.13 10.36 -25.37
C ASP A 107 -0.99 11.32 -24.53
N GLU A 108 -1.63 10.78 -23.49
CA GLU A 108 -2.22 11.59 -22.45
C GLU A 108 -1.12 11.96 -21.47
N ASP A 109 -0.82 13.25 -21.39
CA ASP A 109 0.13 13.80 -20.44
C ASP A 109 -0.41 13.61 -19.01
N ARG A 110 -0.04 12.49 -18.39
CA ARG A 110 -0.53 12.04 -17.08
C ARG A 110 0.42 12.51 -16.01
N ALA A 111 0.29 13.78 -15.64
CA ALA A 111 1.08 14.38 -14.56
C ALA A 111 0.81 13.75 -13.18
N ASN A 112 -0.25 12.95 -13.02
CA ASN A 112 -0.66 12.33 -11.76
C ASN A 112 -0.33 10.83 -11.72
N ARG A 113 -0.13 10.30 -10.51
CA ARG A 113 0.00 8.85 -10.28
C ARG A 113 -1.27 8.10 -10.71
N VAL A 114 -1.11 6.94 -11.33
CA VAL A 114 -2.23 6.14 -11.85
C VAL A 114 -2.13 4.67 -11.44
N ILE A 115 -3.27 4.03 -11.22
CA ILE A 115 -3.38 2.57 -11.03
C ILE A 115 -4.24 2.03 -12.16
N VAL A 116 -3.69 1.15 -12.98
CA VAL A 116 -4.36 0.58 -14.15
C VAL A 116 -4.72 -0.87 -13.86
N PHE A 117 -6.02 -1.17 -13.85
CA PHE A 117 -6.51 -2.54 -13.75
C PHE A 117 -6.67 -3.13 -15.14
N VAL A 118 -6.22 -4.36 -15.34
CA VAL A 118 -6.20 -5.05 -16.65
C VAL A 118 -6.66 -6.50 -16.50
N THR A 119 -7.19 -7.09 -17.57
CA THR A 119 -7.69 -8.48 -17.51
C THR A 119 -6.53 -9.48 -17.47
N HIS A 120 -6.70 -10.59 -16.73
CA HIS A 120 -5.67 -11.57 -16.31
C HIS A 120 -4.89 -12.32 -17.43
N GLN A 121 -4.88 -11.83 -18.66
CA GLN A 121 -4.14 -12.47 -19.75
C GLN A 121 -2.67 -12.04 -19.84
N GLN A 122 -2.20 -11.15 -18.96
CA GLN A 122 -0.92 -10.47 -19.13
C GLN A 122 -0.17 -10.38 -17.78
N GLY A 123 0.69 -11.34 -17.47
CA GLY A 123 1.84 -11.12 -16.57
C GLY A 123 1.58 -10.90 -15.07
N LEU A 124 2.70 -10.69 -14.35
CA LEU A 124 2.70 -10.28 -12.94
C LEU A 124 2.46 -8.78 -12.80
N ALA A 125 1.87 -8.38 -11.67
CA ALA A 125 1.74 -6.97 -11.30
C ALA A 125 3.07 -6.22 -11.33
N SER A 126 3.00 -4.92 -11.54
CA SER A 126 4.17 -4.05 -11.63
C SER A 126 3.88 -2.67 -11.07
N SER A 127 4.96 -2.00 -10.65
CA SER A 127 4.91 -0.64 -10.14
C SER A 127 6.14 0.13 -10.64
N THR A 128 5.89 1.36 -11.07
CA THR A 128 6.88 2.41 -11.33
C THR A 128 6.61 3.56 -10.37
N SER A 129 7.38 4.65 -10.43
CA SER A 129 7.15 5.83 -9.57
C SER A 129 5.80 6.53 -9.80
N THR A 130 5.17 6.32 -10.96
CA THR A 130 3.93 6.99 -11.37
C THR A 130 2.80 6.05 -11.78
N GLN A 131 3.07 4.76 -12.03
CA GLN A 131 2.07 3.81 -12.49
C GLN A 131 2.14 2.50 -11.71
N ILE A 132 1.00 2.00 -11.26
CA ILE A 132 0.83 0.62 -10.81
C ILE A 132 -0.06 -0.09 -11.83
N ILE A 133 0.30 -1.32 -12.19
CA ILE A 133 -0.52 -2.17 -13.05
C ILE A 133 -0.92 -3.42 -12.27
N LEU A 134 -2.23 -3.64 -12.18
CA LEU A 134 -2.83 -4.74 -11.42
C LEU A 134 -3.80 -5.54 -12.28
N PRO A 135 -3.88 -6.86 -12.06
CA PRO A 135 -4.91 -7.67 -12.69
C PRO A 135 -6.28 -7.38 -12.03
N VAL A 136 -7.42 -7.50 -12.73
CA VAL A 136 -8.77 -7.16 -12.22
C VAL A 136 -9.21 -7.98 -10.99
N GLU A 137 -8.58 -9.12 -10.76
CA GLU A 137 -8.75 -9.98 -9.59
C GLU A 137 -7.71 -9.74 -8.50
N ALA A 138 -6.88 -8.70 -8.63
CA ALA A 138 -5.94 -8.31 -7.60
C ALA A 138 -6.62 -8.19 -6.24
N SER A 139 -6.04 -8.85 -5.24
CA SER A 139 -6.47 -8.71 -3.85
C SER A 139 -6.09 -7.33 -3.31
N LEU A 140 -6.76 -6.91 -2.23
CA LEU A 140 -6.36 -5.72 -1.49
C LEU A 140 -4.91 -5.80 -1.00
N SER A 141 -4.44 -6.99 -0.65
CA SER A 141 -3.08 -7.21 -0.16
C SER A 141 -2.05 -7.01 -1.29
N LEU A 142 -2.36 -7.44 -2.52
CA LEU A 142 -1.52 -7.15 -3.68
C LEU A 142 -1.51 -5.66 -4.01
N LEU A 143 -2.66 -4.98 -4.01
CA LEU A 143 -2.71 -3.52 -4.15
C LEU A 143 -1.87 -2.82 -3.08
N ALA A 144 -1.98 -3.26 -1.82
CA ALA A 144 -1.23 -2.70 -0.72
C ALA A 144 0.28 -2.87 -0.88
N HIS A 145 0.73 -4.02 -1.40
CA HIS A 145 2.13 -4.28 -1.72
C HIS A 145 2.65 -3.27 -2.76
N GLU A 146 1.92 -3.10 -3.88
CA GLU A 146 2.34 -2.16 -4.93
C GLU A 146 2.28 -0.69 -4.47
N ILE A 147 1.29 -0.32 -3.64
CA ILE A 147 1.27 0.99 -2.97
C ILE A 147 2.44 1.14 -1.99
N GLY A 148 2.87 0.06 -1.33
CA GLY A 148 4.08 0.03 -0.50
C GLY A 148 5.30 0.53 -1.27
N HIS A 149 5.47 0.13 -2.53
CA HIS A 149 6.53 0.66 -3.40
C HIS A 149 6.43 2.17 -3.59
N TRP A 150 5.25 2.69 -3.94
CA TRP A 150 5.02 4.15 -4.03
C TRP A 150 5.29 4.95 -2.75
N LEU A 151 5.34 4.27 -1.61
CA LEU A 151 5.61 4.82 -0.29
C LEU A 151 7.06 4.62 0.18
N GLY A 152 7.95 4.15 -0.71
CA GLY A 152 9.37 4.00 -0.43
C GLY A 152 9.76 2.64 0.16
N LEU A 153 8.88 1.64 0.11
CA LEU A 153 9.19 0.28 0.54
C LEU A 153 9.66 -0.59 -0.63
N VAL A 154 10.59 -1.48 -0.36
CA VAL A 154 11.25 -2.33 -1.35
C VAL A 154 10.99 -3.81 -1.05
N ASP A 155 10.96 -4.62 -2.12
CA ASP A 155 10.84 -6.08 -2.03
C ASP A 155 11.89 -6.71 -1.11
N GLU A 156 11.44 -7.60 -0.24
CA GLU A 156 12.27 -8.36 0.71
C GLU A 156 12.52 -9.81 0.24
N TYR A 157 11.85 -10.24 -0.83
CA TYR A 157 12.15 -11.50 -1.50
C TYR A 157 13.29 -11.32 -2.52
N ALA A 158 13.90 -12.42 -2.97
CA ALA A 158 14.95 -12.37 -3.98
C ALA A 158 14.49 -11.66 -5.24
N MET A 159 15.06 -10.51 -5.58
CA MET A 159 14.70 -9.77 -6.78
C MET A 159 15.13 -10.51 -8.05
N ALA A 160 14.52 -10.15 -9.18
CA ALA A 160 15.02 -10.58 -10.49
C ALA A 160 16.47 -10.08 -10.68
N PRO A 161 17.38 -10.87 -11.30
CA PRO A 161 18.80 -10.52 -11.39
C PRO A 161 19.10 -9.15 -12.01
N GLU A 162 18.30 -8.70 -12.97
CA GLU A 162 18.39 -7.37 -13.58
C GLU A 162 18.04 -6.25 -12.60
N LEU A 163 16.96 -6.41 -11.83
CA LEU A 163 16.52 -5.42 -10.85
C LEU A 163 17.46 -5.40 -9.64
N ALA A 164 17.84 -6.59 -9.13
CA ALA A 164 18.78 -6.74 -8.03
C ALA A 164 20.11 -6.04 -8.32
N ARG A 165 20.65 -6.20 -9.54
CA ARG A 165 21.90 -5.52 -9.93
C ARG A 165 21.80 -4.01 -9.90
N ASN A 166 20.69 -3.43 -10.33
CA ASN A 166 20.51 -1.99 -10.28
C ASN A 166 20.32 -1.51 -8.84
N PHE A 167 19.46 -2.16 -8.07
CA PHE A 167 19.16 -1.79 -6.68
C PHE A 167 20.37 -1.97 -5.76
N CYS A 168 20.92 -3.19 -5.69
CA CYS A 168 21.97 -3.56 -4.74
C CYS A 168 23.34 -2.92 -5.03
N LEU A 169 23.52 -2.32 -6.22
CA LEU A 169 24.72 -1.55 -6.58
C LEU A 169 24.49 -0.03 -6.52
N GLY A 170 23.36 0.43 -5.98
CA GLY A 170 23.05 1.86 -5.80
C GLY A 170 22.79 2.61 -7.12
N ARG A 171 22.35 1.90 -8.17
CA ARG A 171 22.04 2.48 -9.50
C ARG A 171 20.56 2.69 -9.70
N TYR A 172 19.78 2.68 -8.63
CA TYR A 172 18.32 2.73 -8.68
C TYR A 172 17.84 3.99 -7.97
N GLU A 173 17.09 4.83 -8.69
CA GLU A 173 16.54 6.09 -8.20
C GLU A 173 15.21 5.84 -7.47
N HIS A 174 15.24 5.05 -6.39
CA HIS A 174 14.08 4.80 -5.56
C HIS A 174 14.47 4.77 -4.10
N ASP A 175 13.68 5.43 -3.26
CA ASP A 175 13.88 5.42 -1.80
C ASP A 175 13.72 3.99 -1.26
N SER A 176 14.57 3.63 -0.30
CA SER A 176 14.50 2.33 0.37
C SER A 176 14.41 2.53 1.87
N ALA A 177 13.19 2.59 2.37
CA ALA A 177 12.94 2.85 3.79
C ALA A 177 13.05 1.57 4.65
N ASN A 178 12.70 0.40 4.12
CA ASN A 178 12.70 -0.88 4.85
C ASN A 178 13.88 -1.80 4.55
N VAL A 179 14.71 -1.50 3.54
CA VAL A 179 15.86 -2.34 3.17
C VAL A 179 17.14 -1.51 3.09
N VAL A 180 18.20 -1.97 3.73
CA VAL A 180 19.56 -1.41 3.58
C VAL A 180 20.52 -2.46 3.06
N ILE A 181 21.50 -2.03 2.27
CA ILE A 181 22.51 -2.90 1.65
C ILE A 181 23.86 -2.66 2.32
N THR A 182 24.57 -3.74 2.64
CA THR A 182 25.99 -3.71 2.98
C THR A 182 26.81 -4.54 1.99
N ASP A 183 28.06 -4.17 1.78
CA ASP A 183 29.07 -4.96 1.05
C ASP A 183 29.82 -5.96 1.95
N GLU A 184 29.74 -5.76 3.27
CA GLU A 184 30.39 -6.60 4.26
C GLU A 184 29.40 -7.09 5.33
N LYS A 185 29.69 -8.26 5.91
CA LYS A 185 28.97 -8.80 7.08
C LYS A 185 29.62 -8.45 8.42
N PHE A 186 30.77 -7.81 8.38
CA PHE A 186 31.55 -7.45 9.56
C PHE A 186 31.88 -5.97 9.50
N MET A 187 31.89 -5.31 10.64
CA MET A 187 32.24 -3.90 10.78
C MET A 187 33.08 -3.69 12.04
N SER A 188 33.96 -2.69 12.02
CA SER A 188 34.50 -2.13 13.26
C SER A 188 33.43 -1.38 14.05
N GLU A 189 33.71 -1.08 15.31
CA GLU A 189 32.80 -0.27 16.15
C GLU A 189 32.48 1.08 15.49
N VAL A 190 33.49 1.77 14.96
CA VAL A 190 33.32 3.08 14.32
C VAL A 190 32.44 2.97 13.07
N GLN A 191 32.68 1.97 12.23
CA GLN A 191 31.86 1.71 11.03
C GLN A 191 30.41 1.40 11.43
N LEU A 192 30.20 0.55 12.43
CA LEU A 192 28.87 0.16 12.88
C LEU A 192 28.08 1.35 13.48
N GLN A 193 28.75 2.22 14.24
CA GLN A 193 28.13 3.45 14.75
C GLN A 193 27.75 4.43 13.64
N GLN A 194 28.60 4.55 12.60
CA GLN A 194 28.29 5.36 11.43
C GLN A 194 27.11 4.78 10.65
N PHE A 195 27.12 3.47 10.42
CA PHE A 195 26.05 2.74 9.74
C PHE A 195 24.73 2.86 10.48
N TRP A 196 24.71 2.67 11.80
CA TRP A 196 23.52 2.86 12.63
C TRP A 196 22.88 4.23 12.42
N ARG A 197 23.66 5.33 12.42
CA ARG A 197 23.14 6.69 12.21
C ARG A 197 22.57 6.92 10.81
N GLN A 198 22.94 6.09 9.83
CA GLN A 198 22.45 6.18 8.46
C GLN A 198 21.22 5.30 8.21
N LEU A 199 20.84 4.43 9.15
CA LEU A 199 19.67 3.59 8.99
C LEU A 199 18.39 4.44 8.93
N PRO A 200 17.46 4.13 8.00
CA PRO A 200 16.15 4.78 7.98
C PRO A 200 15.40 4.62 9.30
N TRP A 201 15.55 3.47 9.96
CA TRP A 201 14.94 3.15 11.26
C TRP A 201 15.89 3.33 12.46
N HIS A 202 16.95 4.14 12.35
CA HIS A 202 17.89 4.33 13.46
C HIS A 202 17.20 4.79 14.75
N PHE A 203 16.11 5.57 14.63
CA PHE A 203 15.30 6.05 15.74
C PHE A 203 14.60 4.93 16.53
N ALA A 204 14.43 3.74 15.93
CA ALA A 204 13.81 2.57 16.55
C ALA A 204 14.86 1.59 17.12
N VAL A 205 16.14 1.98 17.12
CA VAL A 205 17.26 1.20 17.63
C VAL A 205 18.02 2.06 18.63
N ASP A 206 17.73 1.88 19.92
CA ASP A 206 18.32 2.70 21.01
C ASP A 206 19.85 2.58 21.13
N ASP A 207 20.41 1.47 20.65
CA ASP A 207 21.83 1.16 20.78
C ASP A 207 22.35 0.42 19.55
N TRP A 208 23.38 0.96 18.90
CA TRP A 208 24.01 0.37 17.71
C TRP A 208 24.49 -1.07 17.96
N ARG A 209 24.80 -1.44 19.21
CA ARG A 209 25.21 -2.80 19.61
C ARG A 209 24.11 -3.84 19.37
N HIS A 210 22.85 -3.43 19.24
CA HIS A 210 21.74 -4.34 18.90
C HIS A 210 21.76 -4.79 17.43
N LEU A 211 22.52 -4.11 16.57
CA LEU A 211 22.60 -4.41 15.13
C LEU A 211 23.60 -5.53 14.80
N ALA A 212 24.43 -5.93 15.76
CA ALA A 212 25.52 -6.86 15.51
C ALA A 212 25.89 -7.67 16.76
N THR A 213 26.67 -8.72 16.56
CA THR A 213 27.30 -9.51 17.61
C THR A 213 28.81 -9.25 17.59
N GLU A 214 29.39 -8.88 18.72
CA GLU A 214 30.86 -8.81 18.87
C GLU A 214 31.48 -10.20 18.69
N VAL A 215 32.51 -10.30 17.85
CA VAL A 215 33.21 -11.56 17.54
C VAL A 215 34.61 -11.58 18.16
N ASP A 216 35.35 -10.49 17.99
CA ASP A 216 36.67 -10.26 18.58
C ASP A 216 36.90 -8.73 18.72
N GLU A 217 38.08 -8.33 19.21
CA GLU A 217 38.40 -6.91 19.47
C GLU A 217 38.14 -6.03 18.24
N ASN A 218 37.18 -5.11 18.37
CA ASN A 218 36.80 -4.16 17.32
C ASN A 218 36.31 -4.84 16.03
N ARG A 219 35.67 -6.01 16.14
CA ARG A 219 35.03 -6.70 15.01
C ARG A 219 33.64 -7.21 15.38
N TRP A 220 32.65 -6.65 14.71
CA TRP A 220 31.24 -6.90 14.94
C TRP A 220 30.61 -7.56 13.72
N ARG A 221 29.98 -8.72 13.90
CA ARG A 221 29.21 -9.39 12.84
C ARG A 221 27.79 -8.84 12.79
N LEU A 222 27.40 -8.27 11.66
CA LEU A 222 26.07 -7.74 11.43
C LEU A 222 24.99 -8.82 11.57
N GLY A 223 23.88 -8.43 12.18
CA GLY A 223 22.72 -9.27 12.44
C GLY A 223 22.21 -9.11 13.86
N THR A 224 20.91 -8.81 13.99
CA THR A 224 20.24 -8.70 15.28
C THR A 224 19.82 -10.08 15.78
N ARG A 225 19.97 -10.31 17.08
CA ARG A 225 19.53 -11.55 17.73
C ARG A 225 18.06 -11.45 18.14
N GLY A 226 17.33 -12.54 17.99
CA GLY A 226 15.93 -12.62 18.40
C GLY A 226 15.02 -11.79 17.50
N SER A 227 14.02 -11.13 18.09
CA SER A 227 12.96 -10.42 17.37
C SER A 227 12.97 -8.89 17.54
N ALA A 228 14.04 -8.34 18.14
CA ALA A 228 14.17 -6.89 18.30
C ALA A 228 14.31 -6.19 16.94
N ILE A 229 13.98 -4.90 16.89
CA ILE A 229 14.24 -4.06 15.71
C ILE A 229 15.74 -3.96 15.49
N GLY A 230 16.20 -4.16 14.25
CA GLY A 230 17.62 -4.05 13.92
C GLY A 230 17.97 -4.50 12.51
N LEU A 231 18.85 -5.48 12.35
CA LEU A 231 19.26 -6.02 11.04
C LEU A 231 18.86 -7.49 10.91
N HIS A 232 17.82 -7.75 10.12
CA HIS A 232 17.37 -9.10 9.78
C HIS A 232 17.64 -9.37 8.30
N PRO A 233 18.35 -10.46 7.94
CA PRO A 233 18.73 -10.71 6.57
C PRO A 233 17.49 -10.97 5.70
N VAL A 234 17.49 -10.41 4.50
CA VAL A 234 16.46 -10.63 3.47
C VAL A 234 17.09 -11.01 2.14
N ALA A 235 16.29 -11.64 1.28
CA ALA A 235 16.77 -12.26 0.05
C ALA A 235 16.96 -11.25 -1.11
N THR A 236 16.58 -9.98 -0.92
CA THR A 236 16.56 -8.91 -1.96
C THR A 236 17.76 -8.93 -2.90
N CYS A 237 18.97 -9.13 -2.37
CA CYS A 237 20.23 -9.11 -3.12
C CYS A 237 20.89 -10.47 -3.38
N ASP A 238 20.18 -11.59 -3.21
CA ASP A 238 20.73 -12.94 -3.39
C ASP A 238 21.35 -13.17 -4.79
N ALA A 239 20.90 -12.43 -5.79
CA ALA A 239 21.42 -12.49 -7.16
C ALA A 239 22.69 -11.63 -7.39
N VAL A 240 23.18 -10.89 -6.39
CA VAL A 240 24.34 -9.99 -6.49
C VAL A 240 25.40 -10.39 -5.48
N GLU A 241 26.51 -10.93 -5.99
CA GLU A 241 27.63 -11.37 -5.15
C GLU A 241 28.21 -10.20 -4.33
N GLY A 242 28.55 -10.49 -3.07
CA GLY A 242 29.15 -9.52 -2.16
C GLY A 242 28.19 -8.42 -1.69
N ARG A 243 26.87 -8.60 -1.84
CA ARG A 243 25.85 -7.69 -1.31
C ARG A 243 24.93 -8.40 -0.32
N TYR A 244 24.65 -7.74 0.79
CA TYR A 244 23.81 -8.27 1.86
C TYR A 244 22.70 -7.27 2.16
N ALA A 245 21.45 -7.74 2.08
CA ALA A 245 20.27 -6.92 2.32
C ALA A 245 19.71 -7.19 3.72
N TRP A 246 19.29 -6.13 4.39
CA TRP A 246 18.79 -6.17 5.76
C TRP A 246 17.49 -5.39 5.87
N ARG A 247 16.52 -5.95 6.61
CA ARG A 247 15.28 -5.28 7.02
C ARG A 247 15.23 -5.03 8.54
N PRO A 248 14.37 -4.15 9.04
CA PRO A 248 14.33 -3.83 10.46
C PRO A 248 13.65 -4.87 11.35
N VAL A 249 12.73 -5.67 10.81
CA VAL A 249 11.89 -6.60 11.59
C VAL A 249 12.23 -8.06 11.34
N ALA A 250 12.09 -8.91 12.35
CA ALA A 250 12.34 -10.35 12.20
C ALA A 250 11.24 -11.06 11.41
N ASN A 251 9.99 -10.65 11.63
CA ASN A 251 8.80 -11.30 11.05
C ASN A 251 8.72 -11.07 9.55
N MET A 252 8.09 -12.01 8.83
CA MET A 252 7.75 -11.82 7.43
C MET A 252 6.79 -10.64 7.27
N THR A 253 6.92 -9.91 6.16
CA THR A 253 6.19 -8.67 5.91
C THR A 253 5.44 -8.76 4.57
N PRO A 254 4.49 -7.84 4.32
CA PRO A 254 3.82 -7.71 3.03
C PRO A 254 4.80 -7.44 1.87
N MET A 255 6.00 -6.91 2.15
CA MET A 255 7.06 -6.69 1.15
C MET A 255 7.86 -7.96 0.84
N GLN A 256 7.75 -9.00 1.66
CA GLN A 256 8.31 -10.32 1.36
C GLN A 256 7.29 -11.22 0.65
N TYR A 257 6.04 -11.21 1.11
CA TYR A 257 4.92 -11.92 0.49
C TYR A 257 3.66 -11.05 0.60
N TYR A 258 3.06 -10.70 -0.53
CA TYR A 258 1.96 -9.73 -0.55
C TYR A 258 0.70 -10.21 0.19
N ASP A 259 0.52 -11.51 0.39
CA ASP A 259 -0.64 -12.10 1.07
C ASP A 259 -0.55 -12.06 2.61
N ILE A 260 0.60 -11.61 3.14
CA ILE A 260 0.74 -11.25 4.54
C ILE A 260 -0.05 -9.97 4.80
N ASN A 261 -1.10 -10.08 5.63
CA ASN A 261 -2.01 -8.95 5.91
C ASN A 261 -1.60 -8.11 7.13
N GLN A 262 -0.47 -8.41 7.75
CA GLN A 262 0.04 -7.66 8.90
C GLN A 262 1.16 -6.73 8.48
N TRP A 263 0.87 -5.43 8.45
CA TRP A 263 1.85 -4.38 8.25
C TRP A 263 2.55 -4.07 9.57
N PRO A 264 3.88 -4.17 9.67
CA PRO A 264 4.60 -3.76 10.88
C PRO A 264 4.35 -2.28 11.18
N GLU A 265 4.13 -1.93 12.45
CA GLU A 265 3.94 -0.54 12.88
C GLU A 265 5.12 0.35 12.46
N LEU A 266 6.35 -0.16 12.62
CA LEU A 266 7.56 0.50 12.16
C LEU A 266 7.55 0.84 10.65
N TYR A 267 6.86 0.07 9.80
CA TYR A 267 6.81 0.39 8.37
C TYR A 267 5.90 1.58 8.12
N LEU A 268 4.82 1.71 8.89
CA LEU A 268 3.95 2.89 8.83
C LEU A 268 4.69 4.13 9.33
N GLU A 269 5.49 4.00 10.39
CA GLU A 269 6.36 5.08 10.87
C GLU A 269 7.41 5.47 9.81
N LEU A 270 8.09 4.50 9.21
CA LEU A 270 9.07 4.73 8.15
C LEU A 270 8.46 5.51 6.97
N ILE A 271 7.25 5.16 6.55
CA ILE A 271 6.51 5.87 5.50
C ILE A 271 6.16 7.30 5.92
N ALA A 272 5.83 7.51 7.20
CA ALA A 272 5.51 8.84 7.71
C ALA A 272 6.75 9.74 7.82
N HIS A 273 7.94 9.16 8.08
CA HIS A 273 9.20 9.87 8.22
C HIS A 273 9.91 10.19 6.90
N SER A 274 9.64 9.43 5.84
CA SER A 274 10.24 9.63 4.51
C SER A 274 9.56 10.73 3.69
N ARG A 275 8.55 11.41 4.24
CA ARG A 275 7.75 12.45 3.59
C ARG A 275 8.07 13.85 4.12
#